data_AF-A0A3B9P756-F1
#
_entry.id   AF-A0A3B9P756-F1
#
_cell.length_a   1.000
_cell.length_b   1.000
_cell.length_c   1.000
_cell.angle_alpha   90.00
_cell.angle_beta   90.00
_cell.angle_gamma   90.00
#
_symmetry.space_group_name_H-M   'P 1'
#
loop_
_entity.id
_entity.type
_entity.pdbx_description
1 polymer ?
#
loop_
_entity_poly.entity_id
_entity_poly.type
_entity_poly.pdbx_seq_one_letter_code
_entity_poly.pdbx_strand_id
1 'polypeptide(L)' 'MHALQGLNLEVKKGEIFGFLGPNGAGKTTTIRCMLDLLRPSSGEIRVLDIDPQHSPQDVKDKVWLFAG' A
#
# COMPACT_ATOMS: atom_id res chain seq x y z
N MET A 1 -9.77 -16.57 -1.97
CA MET A 1 -9.27 -15.55 -2.93
C MET A 1 -8.13 -14.81 -2.23
N HIS A 2 -6.87 -15.05 -2.62
CA HIS A 2 -5.70 -14.43 -2.00
C HIS A 2 -5.06 -13.50 -3.02
N ALA A 3 -5.44 -12.22 -3.00
CA ALA A 3 -4.97 -11.24 -3.99
C ALA A 3 -3.54 -10.74 -3.72
N LEU A 4 -3.03 -10.90 -2.50
CA LEU A 4 -1.68 -10.53 -2.09
C LEU A 4 -1.13 -11.64 -1.17
N GLN A 5 0.04 -12.20 -1.49
CA GLN A 5 0.68 -13.26 -0.69
C GLN A 5 2.15 -12.91 -0.48
N GLY A 6 2.57 -12.80 0.79
CA GLY A 6 3.99 -12.73 1.17
C GLY A 6 4.79 -11.58 0.55
N LEU A 7 4.18 -10.42 0.31
CA LEU A 7 4.89 -9.27 -0.22
C LEU A 7 5.80 -8.65 0.86
N ASN A 8 7.10 -8.69 0.63
CA ASN A 8 8.08 -7.91 1.36
C ASN A 8 8.60 -6.81 0.42
N LEU A 9 8.27 -5.56 0.72
CA LEU A 9 8.63 -4.39 -0.09
C LEU A 9 9.06 -3.26 0.83
N GLU A 10 10.20 -2.67 0.53
CA GLU A 10 10.69 -1.43 1.13
C GLU A 10 10.94 -0.44 0.00
N VAL A 11 10.42 0.78 0.14
CA VAL A 11 10.65 1.88 -0.80
C VAL A 11 11.25 3.03 0.00
N LYS A 12 12.45 3.46 -0.37
CA LYS A 12 13.20 4.49 0.36
C LYS A 12 12.84 5.89 -0.15
N LYS A 13 13.10 6.88 0.71
CA LYS A 13 12.88 8.29 0.35
C LYS A 13 13.68 8.65 -0.92
N GLY A 14 12.98 9.21 -1.90
CA GLY A 14 13.56 9.61 -3.19
C GLY A 14 13.51 8.53 -4.26
N GLU A 15 13.07 7.32 -3.94
CA GLU A 15 12.86 6.26 -4.92
C GLU A 15 11.50 6.39 -5.60
N ILE A 16 11.48 6.00 -6.88
CA ILE A 16 10.24 5.83 -7.65
C ILE A 16 10.06 4.33 -7.84
N PHE A 17 8.92 3.81 -7.37
CA PHE A 17 8.57 2.40 -7.49
C PHE A 17 7.28 2.23 -8.31
N GLY A 18 7.20 1.15 -9.09
CA GLY A 18 6.04 0.82 -9.90
C GLY A 18 5.69 -0.67 -9.82
N PHE A 19 4.40 -0.97 -9.73
CA PHE A 19 3.91 -2.34 -9.81
C PHE A 19 3.64 -2.74 -11.27
N LEU A 20 4.30 -3.79 -11.76
CA LEU A 20 4.08 -4.36 -13.09
C LEU A 20 3.53 -5.79 -12.96
N GLY A 21 2.53 -6.16 -13.76
CA GLY A 21 1.97 -7.51 -13.78
C GLY A 21 0.59 -7.57 -14.43
N PRO A 22 0.04 -8.77 -14.67
CA PRO A 22 -1.29 -8.95 -15.27
C PRO A 22 -2.42 -8.43 -14.36
N ASN A 23 -3.63 -8.31 -14.92
CA ASN A 23 -4.82 -8.00 -14.13
C ASN A 23 -5.05 -9.12 -13.10
N GLY A 24 -5.36 -8.72 -11.86
CA GLY A 24 -5.51 -9.66 -10.75
C GLY A 24 -4.22 -10.00 -9.99
N ALA A 25 -3.04 -9.52 -10.43
CA ALA A 25 -1.76 -9.75 -9.73
C ALA A 25 -1.61 -9.03 -8.37
N GLY A 26 -2.66 -8.37 -7.87
CA GLY A 26 -2.65 -7.72 -6.56
C GLY A 26 -2.18 -6.27 -6.53
N LYS A 27 -1.78 -5.65 -7.65
CA LYS A 27 -1.25 -4.26 -7.69
C LYS A 27 -2.16 -3.23 -7.00
N THR A 28 -3.41 -3.14 -7.45
CA THR A 28 -4.40 -2.22 -6.87
C THR A 28 -4.73 -2.60 -5.42
N THR A 29 -4.74 -3.89 -5.11
CA THR A 29 -4.93 -4.39 -3.74
C THR A 29 -3.81 -3.90 -2.83
N THR A 30 -2.55 -3.98 -3.25
CA THR A 30 -1.39 -3.48 -2.51
C THR A 30 -1.50 -1.98 -2.24
N ILE A 31 -1.77 -1.19 -3.28
CA ILE A 31 -1.93 0.27 -3.14
C ILE A 31 -3.07 0.59 -2.17
N ARG A 32 -4.21 -0.10 -2.29
CA ARG A 32 -5.34 0.10 -1.37
C ARG A 32 -4.98 -0.27 0.07
N CYS A 33 -4.21 -1.32 0.30
CA CYS A 33 -3.74 -1.67 1.65
C CYS A 33 -2.81 -0.61 2.23
N MET A 34 -1.90 -0.04 1.43
CA MET A 34 -1.02 1.04 1.86
C MET A 34 -1.77 2.30 2.28
N LEU A 35 -2.91 2.58 1.65
CA LEU A 35 -3.72 3.77 1.90
C LEU A 35 -4.85 3.56 2.93
N ASP A 36 -4.87 2.43 3.64
CA ASP A 36 -5.98 1.98 4.51
C ASP A 36 -7.36 1.92 3.80
N LEU A 37 -7.38 1.78 2.48
CA LEU A 37 -8.61 1.58 1.70
C LEU A 37 -9.05 0.11 1.68
N LEU A 38 -8.18 -0.79 2.13
CA LEU A 38 -8.44 -2.21 2.29
C LEU A 38 -7.56 -2.74 3.43
N ARG A 39 -8.15 -3.39 4.44
CA ARG A 39 -7.34 -3.96 5.53
C ARG A 39 -6.65 -5.25 5.08
N PRO A 40 -5.33 -5.41 5.32
CA PRO A 40 -4.66 -6.68 5.08
C PRO A 40 -5.19 -7.73 6.07
N SER A 41 -5.29 -8.98 5.63
CA SER A 41 -5.71 -10.08 6.50
C SER A 41 -4.63 -10.50 7.50
N SER A 42 -3.36 -10.18 7.22
CA SER A 42 -2.20 -10.41 8.08
C SER A 42 -1.01 -9.56 7.62
N GLY A 43 0.02 -9.45 8.47
CA GLY A 43 1.22 -8.68 8.20
C GLY A 43 1.12 -7.22 8.66
N GLU A 44 2.19 -6.47 8.41
CA GLU A 44 2.32 -5.06 8.78
C GLU A 44 2.58 -4.20 7.55
N ILE A 45 2.08 -2.97 7.59
CA ILE A 45 2.33 -1.95 6.57
C ILE A 45 2.70 -0.66 7.30
N ARG A 46 3.73 0.04 6.81
CA ARG A 46 4.06 1.40 7.23
C ARG A 46 4.25 2.28 6.02
N VAL A 47 3.67 3.48 6.06
CA VAL A 47 3.80 4.50 5.02
C VAL A 47 4.33 5.76 5.67
N LEU A 48 5.52 6.22 5.26
CA LEU A 48 6.20 7.36 5.90
C LEU A 48 6.35 7.17 7.42
N ASP A 49 6.74 5.96 7.83
CA ASP A 49 6.84 5.51 9.24
C ASP A 49 5.54 5.52 10.04
N ILE A 50 4.39 5.71 9.38
CA ILE A 50 3.07 5.70 10.00
C ILE A 50 2.40 4.36 9.72
N ASP A 51 1.80 3.76 10.73
CA ASP A 51 0.89 2.63 10.55
C ASP A 51 -0.49 3.16 10.09
N PRO A 52 -0.90 2.90 8.83
CA PRO A 52 -2.16 3.38 8.29
C PRO A 52 -3.39 2.82 9.02
N GLN A 53 -3.27 1.67 9.70
CA GLN A 53 -4.39 1.05 10.43
C GLN A 53 -4.67 1.69 11.80
N HIS A 54 -3.66 2.35 12.37
CA HIS A 54 -3.75 3.06 13.65
C HIS A 54 -3.96 4.57 13.46
N SER A 55 -3.31 5.16 12.45
CA SER A 55 -3.36 6.61 12.17
C SER A 55 -3.67 6.90 10.69
N PRO A 56 -4.87 6.54 10.18
CA PRO A 56 -5.19 6.70 8.77
C PRO A 56 -5.23 8.16 8.31
N GLN A 57 -5.58 9.10 9.19
CA GLN A 57 -5.64 10.53 8.84
C GLN A 57 -4.24 11.10 8.54
N ASP A 58 -3.25 10.75 9.36
CA ASP A 58 -1.86 11.21 9.20
C ASP A 58 -1.26 10.78 7.86
N VAL A 59 -1.67 9.61 7.34
CA VAL A 59 -1.27 9.13 6.01
C VAL A 59 -1.97 9.93 4.91
N LYS A 60 -3.29 10.14 5.03
CA LYS A 60 -4.09 10.88 4.03
C LYS A 60 -3.65 12.33 3.86
N ASP A 61 -3.19 12.96 4.92
CA ASP A 61 -2.69 14.35 4.88
C ASP A 61 -1.35 14.46 4.13
N LYS A 62 -0.62 13.35 3.97
CA LYS A 62 0.72 13.30 3.38
C LYS A 62 0.81 12.59 2.04
N VAL A 63 -0.21 11.80 1.68
CA VAL A 63 -0.18 10.92 0.50
C VAL A 63 -1.37 11.21 -0.39
N TRP A 64 -1.09 11.45 -1.67
CA TRP A 64 -2.12 11.72 -2.66
C TRP A 64 -2.23 10.54 -3.64
N LEU A 65 -3.46 10.06 -3.83
CA LEU A 65 -3.77 9.05 -4.84
C LEU A 65 -4.30 9.75 -6.09
N PHE A 66 -3.57 9.61 -7.19
CA PHE A 66 -4.03 10.04 -8.51
C PHE A 66 -4.57 8.82 -9.26
N ALA A 67 -5.84 8.87 -9.65
CA ALA A 67 -6.48 7.89 -10.51
C ALA A 67 -7.07 8.65 -11.71
N GLY A 68 -6.57 8.35 -12.90
CA GLY A 68 -7.07 8.84 -14.18
C GLY A 68 -7.66 7.70 -15.01
#